data_AF-A0A846C4K4-F1
#
_entry.id   AF-A0A846C4K4-F1
#
_cell.length_a   1.000
_cell.length_b   1.000
_cell.length_c   1.000
_cell.angle_alpha   90.00
_cell.angle_beta   90.00
_cell.angle_gamma   90.00
#
_symmetry.space_group_name_H-M   'P 1'
#
loop_
_entity.id
_entity.type
_entity.pdbx_description
1 polymer ?
#
loop_
_entity_poly.entity_id
_entity_poly.type
_entity_poly.pdbx_seq_one_letter_code
_entity_poly.pdbx_strand_id
1 'polypeptide(L)'
;MSSITSISPEVAPAHHNYLDKLLQPVREYLDAVEVNNPKMAHWLCQLIPAQCPFERDVKLFGHLLVHIPPMCKLNPLYDQFIGLRFRALTFLADVCGEDITSYC
;
A
#
# COMPACT_ATOMS: atom_id res chain seq x y z
N MET A 1 -7.52 -56.97 -11.47
CA MET A 1 -6.90 -56.64 -10.17
C MET A 1 -5.41 -56.39 -10.43
N SER A 2 -4.73 -55.32 -10.02
CA SER A 2 -5.10 -54.01 -9.44
C SER A 2 -3.82 -53.14 -9.48
N SER A 3 -3.78 -51.85 -9.84
CA SER A 3 -4.80 -50.91 -10.35
C SER A 3 -4.11 -49.82 -11.19
N ILE A 4 -4.87 -49.07 -12.01
CA ILE A 4 -4.37 -47.85 -12.68
C ILE A 4 -4.60 -46.67 -11.72
N THR A 5 -3.56 -46.25 -11.01
CA THR A 5 -3.64 -45.02 -10.21
C THR A 5 -3.33 -43.82 -11.10
N SER A 6 -4.38 -43.26 -11.70
CA SER A 6 -4.30 -41.92 -12.30
C SER A 6 -3.93 -40.91 -11.22
N ILE A 7 -2.82 -40.20 -11.40
CA ILE A 7 -2.48 -39.01 -10.60
C ILE A 7 -2.53 -37.84 -11.56
N SER A 8 -3.72 -37.24 -11.68
CA SER A 8 -3.89 -35.93 -12.31
C SER A 8 -3.10 -34.87 -11.54
N PRO A 9 -2.52 -33.86 -12.21
CA PRO A 9 -2.05 -32.68 -11.50
C PRO A 9 -3.28 -31.96 -10.91
N GLU A 10 -3.29 -31.78 -9.59
CA GLU A 10 -4.32 -31.01 -8.91
C GLU A 10 -4.09 -29.52 -9.20
N VAL A 11 -4.69 -29.04 -10.29
CA VAL A 11 -4.66 -27.61 -10.65
C VAL A 11 -5.53 -26.85 -9.65
N ALA A 12 -4.89 -26.26 -8.65
CA ALA A 12 -5.54 -25.40 -7.67
C ALA A 12 -6.37 -24.30 -8.38
N PRO A 13 -7.58 -23.98 -7.89
CA PRO A 13 -8.51 -23.12 -8.62
C PRO A 13 -7.96 -21.70 -8.76
N ALA A 14 -7.93 -21.21 -10.00
CA ALA A 14 -7.44 -19.87 -10.37
C ALA A 14 -8.42 -18.77 -9.94
N HIS A 15 -8.52 -18.52 -8.63
CA HIS A 15 -9.39 -17.49 -8.05
C HIS A 15 -8.64 -16.25 -7.54
N HIS A 16 -7.41 -16.06 -8.01
CA HIS A 16 -6.61 -14.86 -7.78
C HIS A 16 -6.57 -14.01 -9.07
N ASN A 17 -6.93 -12.72 -8.92
CA ASN A 17 -6.29 -11.60 -9.64
C ASN A 17 -6.82 -11.20 -11.03
N TYR A 18 -8.13 -11.29 -11.29
CA TYR A 18 -8.74 -10.49 -12.38
C TYR A 18 -8.72 -8.99 -12.07
N LEU A 19 -9.07 -8.59 -10.83
CA LEU A 19 -9.00 -7.19 -10.41
C LEU A 19 -7.58 -6.62 -10.44
N ASP A 20 -6.57 -7.38 -10.02
CA ASP A 20 -5.18 -6.91 -10.11
C ASP A 20 -4.70 -6.75 -11.55
N LYS A 21 -5.14 -7.59 -12.49
CA LYS A 21 -4.87 -7.41 -13.92
C LYS A 21 -5.55 -6.15 -14.48
N LEU A 22 -6.75 -5.81 -14.01
CA LEU A 22 -7.40 -4.53 -14.38
C LEU A 22 -6.73 -3.31 -13.74
N LEU A 23 -6.20 -3.46 -12.52
CA LEU A 23 -5.50 -2.40 -11.79
C LEU A 23 -4.03 -2.26 -12.20
N GLN A 24 -3.44 -3.24 -12.89
CA GLN A 24 -2.05 -3.21 -13.36
C GLN A 24 -1.65 -1.90 -14.08
N PRO A 25 -2.39 -1.39 -15.09
CA PRO A 25 -2.02 -0.10 -15.71
C PRO A 25 -2.11 1.08 -14.74
N VAL A 26 -2.98 1.03 -13.73
CA VAL A 26 -3.06 2.06 -12.67
C VAL A 26 -1.87 1.95 -11.71
N ARG A 27 -1.41 0.73 -11.40
CA ARG A 27 -0.19 0.48 -10.61
C ARG A 27 1.03 1.06 -11.33
N GLU A 28 1.24 0.66 -12.59
CA GLU A 28 2.34 1.12 -13.42
C GLU A 28 2.32 2.65 -13.61
N TYR A 29 1.13 3.25 -13.79
CA TYR A 29 0.98 4.71 -13.81
C TYR A 29 1.40 5.36 -12.49
N LEU A 30 0.87 4.89 -11.34
CA LEU A 30 1.21 5.44 -10.02
C LEU A 30 2.70 5.30 -9.69
N ASP A 31 3.32 4.17 -10.06
CA ASP A 31 4.75 3.93 -9.89
C ASP A 31 5.61 4.82 -10.80
N ALA A 32 5.12 5.18 -11.99
CA ALA A 32 5.74 6.13 -12.91
C ALA A 32 5.47 7.62 -12.60
N VAL A 33 4.67 7.96 -11.58
CA VAL A 33 4.48 9.37 -11.17
C VAL A 33 5.76 9.89 -10.50
N GLU A 34 6.50 10.70 -11.24
CA GLU A 34 7.59 11.53 -10.74
C GLU A 34 7.06 12.73 -9.94
N VAL A 35 7.64 13.00 -8.78
CA VAL A 35 7.29 14.16 -7.96
C VAL A 35 8.33 15.26 -8.18
N ASN A 36 8.02 16.18 -9.10
CA ASN A 36 8.92 17.26 -9.53
C ASN A 36 8.42 18.67 -9.12
N ASN A 37 7.45 18.78 -8.21
CA ASN A 37 6.82 20.04 -7.81
C ASN A 37 6.53 20.04 -6.29
N PRO A 38 7.03 21.02 -5.51
CA PRO A 38 6.87 21.04 -4.05
C PRO A 38 5.39 21.13 -3.64
N LYS A 39 4.55 21.89 -4.36
CA LYS A 39 3.11 21.97 -4.07
C LYS A 39 2.41 20.63 -4.21
N MET A 40 2.81 19.84 -5.21
CA MET A 40 2.30 18.48 -5.41
C MET A 40 2.83 17.54 -4.32
N ALA A 41 4.11 17.67 -3.95
CA ALA A 41 4.73 16.87 -2.90
C ALA A 41 4.05 17.10 -1.54
N HIS A 42 3.84 18.35 -1.11
CA HIS A 42 3.09 18.66 0.11
C HIS A 42 1.67 18.09 0.08
N TRP A 43 0.97 18.22 -1.05
CA TRP A 43 -0.39 17.71 -1.19
C TRP A 43 -0.44 16.18 -1.08
N LEU A 44 0.50 15.47 -1.69
CA LEU A 44 0.66 14.01 -1.52
C LEU A 44 0.99 13.64 -0.07
N CYS A 45 1.85 14.39 0.60
CA CYS A 45 2.20 14.21 2.01
C CYS A 45 1.06 14.52 2.99
N GLN A 46 0.06 15.30 2.58
CA GLN A 46 -1.17 15.55 3.34
C GLN A 46 -2.28 14.54 3.01
N LEU A 47 -2.37 14.09 1.75
CA LEU A 47 -3.44 13.21 1.26
C LEU A 47 -3.22 11.74 1.67
N ILE A 48 -1.98 11.25 1.58
CA ILE A 48 -1.62 9.86 1.89
C ILE A 48 -1.09 9.85 3.33
N PRO A 49 -1.78 9.26 4.32
CA PRO A 49 -1.35 9.33 5.72
C PRO A 49 -0.03 8.57 5.97
N ALA A 50 0.73 9.01 6.99
CA ALA A 50 1.94 8.32 7.45
C ALA A 50 1.63 6.97 8.13
N GLN A 51 0.47 6.88 8.77
CA GLN A 51 -0.01 5.69 9.49
C GLN A 51 -1.01 4.92 8.62
N CYS A 52 -0.99 3.59 8.70
CA CYS A 52 -1.95 2.76 7.99
C CYS A 52 -3.36 3.02 8.55
N PRO A 53 -4.37 3.43 7.75
CA PRO A 53 -5.71 3.77 8.27
C PRO A 53 -6.46 2.57 8.87
N PHE A 54 -5.97 1.34 8.63
CA PHE A 54 -6.49 0.12 9.21
C PHE A 54 -5.80 -0.25 10.53
N GLU A 55 -4.56 0.20 10.75
CA GLU A 55 -3.86 0.01 12.03
C GLU A 55 -4.35 1.04 13.03
N ARG A 56 -4.96 0.58 14.13
CA ARG A 56 -5.49 1.47 15.17
C ARG A 56 -5.80 0.76 16.46
N ASP A 57 -5.51 1.46 17.55
CA ASP A 57 -5.89 1.07 18.89
C ASP A 57 -7.34 1.46 19.21
N VAL A 58 -8.14 0.50 19.66
CA VAL A 58 -9.44 0.76 20.28
C VAL A 58 -9.21 0.86 21.79
N LYS A 59 -9.35 2.07 22.36
CA LYS A 59 -9.17 2.36 23.79
C LYS A 59 -10.51 2.69 24.45
N LEU A 60 -10.77 2.14 25.64
CA LEU A 60 -11.94 2.41 26.47
C LEU A 60 -11.48 2.71 27.90
N PHE A 61 -11.97 3.80 28.49
CA PHE A 61 -11.53 4.29 29.82
C PHE A 61 -9.99 4.43 29.95
N GLY A 62 -9.30 4.75 28.85
CA GLY A 62 -7.82 4.85 28.81
C GLY A 62 -7.08 3.52 28.64
N HIS A 63 -7.76 2.37 28.73
CA HIS A 63 -7.17 1.05 28.54
C HIS A 63 -7.33 0.57 27.10
N LEU A 64 -6.28 -0.06 26.54
CA LEU A 64 -6.33 -0.71 25.23
C LEU A 64 -7.20 -1.97 25.30
N LEU A 65 -8.31 -1.99 24.55
CA LEU A 65 -9.16 -3.18 24.41
C LEU A 65 -8.65 -4.09 23.30
N VAL A 66 -8.43 -3.52 22.12
CA VAL A 66 -8.03 -4.25 20.91
C VAL A 66 -7.09 -3.38 20.11
N HIS A 67 -5.94 -3.94 19.72
CA HIS A 67 -5.08 -3.38 18.69
C HIS A 67 -5.45 -4.02 17.35
N ILE A 68 -5.89 -3.21 16.38
CA ILE A 68 -6.11 -3.68 15.01
C ILE A 68 -4.77 -3.60 14.28
N PRO A 69 -4.20 -4.72 13.80
CA PRO A 69 -2.89 -4.72 13.16
C PRO A 69 -2.91 -4.06 11.77
N PRO A 70 -1.75 -3.72 11.20
CA PRO A 70 -1.65 -3.15 9.85
C PRO A 70 -2.10 -4.13 8.77
N MET A 71 -3.36 -4.00 8.34
CA MET A 71 -3.96 -4.77 7.24
C MET A 71 -3.62 -4.18 5.87
N CYS A 72 -2.35 -3.81 5.66
CA CYS A 72 -1.85 -3.11 4.46
C CYS A 72 -2.21 -3.79 3.14
N LYS A 73 -2.37 -5.12 3.13
CA LYS A 73 -2.72 -5.92 1.94
C LYS A 73 -4.21 -5.88 1.54
N LEU A 74 -5.09 -5.20 2.29
CA LEU A 74 -6.51 -5.06 1.92
C LEU A 74 -6.74 -4.13 0.73
N ASN A 75 -5.91 -3.09 0.57
CA ASN A 75 -5.97 -2.21 -0.59
C ASN A 75 -4.96 -2.69 -1.64
N PRO A 76 -5.39 -3.13 -2.83
CA PRO A 76 -4.48 -3.59 -3.88
C PRO A 76 -3.38 -2.56 -4.23
N LEU A 77 -3.69 -1.27 -4.17
CA LEU A 77 -2.78 -0.17 -4.54
C LEU A 77 -1.99 0.42 -3.35
N TYR A 78 -1.98 -0.23 -2.18
CA TYR A 78 -1.35 0.32 -0.97
C TYR A 78 0.13 0.65 -1.18
N ASP A 79 0.90 -0.29 -1.73
CA ASP A 79 2.35 -0.15 -1.91
C ASP A 79 2.70 1.00 -2.87
N GLN A 80 1.89 1.20 -3.93
CA GLN A 80 2.01 2.32 -4.85
C GLN A 80 1.82 3.68 -4.14
N PHE A 81 0.82 3.80 -3.27
CA PHE A 81 0.58 5.04 -2.53
C PHE A 81 1.68 5.33 -1.50
N ILE A 82 2.17 4.31 -0.78
CA ILE A 82 3.30 4.49 0.14
C ILE A 82 4.58 4.84 -0.61
N GLY A 83 4.85 4.21 -1.76
CA GLY A 83 5.96 4.57 -2.64
C GLY A 83 5.87 6.00 -3.16
N LEU A 84 4.70 6.45 -3.59
CA LEU A 84 4.47 7.82 -4.04
C LEU A 84 4.63 8.85 -2.89
N ARG A 85 4.15 8.54 -1.68
CA ARG A 85 4.38 9.34 -0.48
C ARG A 85 5.86 9.44 -0.15
N PHE A 86 6.59 8.33 -0.19
CA PHE A 86 8.03 8.31 0.06
C PHE A 86 8.77 9.19 -0.96
N ARG A 87 8.49 9.04 -2.27
CA ARG A 87 9.04 9.93 -3.31
C ARG A 87 8.75 11.41 -3.04
N ALA A 88 7.55 11.75 -2.57
CA ALA A 88 7.20 13.13 -2.23
C ALA A 88 7.97 13.67 -1.01
N LEU A 89 8.12 12.87 0.06
CA LEU A 89 8.92 13.24 1.23
C LEU A 89 10.41 13.41 0.87
N THR A 90 10.98 12.47 0.11
CA THR A 90 12.36 12.54 -0.37
C THR A 90 12.60 13.77 -1.25
N PHE A 91 11.66 14.11 -2.14
CA PHE A 91 11.76 15.33 -2.94
C PHE A 91 11.80 16.61 -2.08
N LEU A 92 10.91 16.72 -1.09
CA LEU A 92 10.90 17.89 -0.19
C LEU A 92 12.19 17.99 0.65
N ALA A 93 12.67 16.87 1.20
CA ALA A 93 13.88 16.84 2.02
C ALA A 93 15.17 17.04 1.20
N ASP A 94 15.40 16.25 0.16
CA ASP A 94 16.69 16.18 -0.53
C ASP A 94 16.82 17.19 -1.68
N VAL A 95 15.71 17.55 -2.35
CA VAL A 95 15.71 18.47 -3.51
C VAL A 95 15.31 19.89 -3.12
N CYS A 96 14.28 20.05 -2.28
CA CYS A 96 13.84 21.37 -1.81
C CYS A 96 14.57 21.82 -0.53
N GLY A 97 15.15 20.91 0.25
CA GLY A 97 15.86 21.24 1.50
C GLY A 97 14.92 21.62 2.65
N GLU A 98 13.69 21.15 2.63
CA GLU A 98 12.63 21.52 3.58
C GLU A 98 12.55 20.57 4.79
N ASP A 99 12.09 21.11 5.93
CA ASP A 99 11.84 20.32 7.13
C ASP A 99 10.53 19.51 7.00
N ILE A 100 10.67 18.22 6.72
CA ILE A 100 9.56 17.29 6.57
C ILE A 100 9.02 16.71 7.89
N THR A 101 9.54 17.10 9.06
CA THR A 101 9.08 16.56 10.36
C THR A 101 7.58 16.75 10.61
N SER A 102 6.99 17.79 10.03
CA SER A 102 5.53 18.04 10.08
C SER A 102 4.67 16.96 9.41
N TYR A 103 5.28 16.03 8.66
CA TYR A 103 4.61 14.93 7.98
C TYR A 103 4.87 13.55 8.62
N CYS A 104 5.70 13.44 9.66
CA CYS A 104 6.10 12.17 10.26
C CYS A 104 5.17 11.69 11.39
#